data_AF-A0A013VTY4-F1
#
_entry.id   AF-A0A013VTY4-F1
#
_cell.length_a   1.000
_cell.length_b   1.000
_cell.length_c   1.000
_cell.angle_alpha   90.00
_cell.angle_beta   90.00
_cell.angle_gamma   90.00
#
_symmetry.space_group_name_H-M   'P 1'
#
loop_
_entity.id
_entity.type
_entity.pdbx_description
1 polymer ?
#
loop_
_entity_poly.entity_id
_entity_poly.type
_entity_poly.pdbx_seq_one_letter_code
_entity_poly.pdbx_strand_id
1 'polypeptide(L)'
;MALLMLSFGLFLLIKDRTITKRAWAWGLTQIVASLIFSYWMLLTIHTLENPAGNAKPGFLFWVPYAYYSFVAGFSFGPSTQELASAGRNLVNIVLTHAIPVLLLAVATMTLIAFGVAKALRSRDKSAALWLLIWLVGPVLLSVIATFISNVQFNVRYVIISFPPLMILLALGIATLPWSSLRRSRPDAQASLDPVKPGTASLAGMAATVVLTACLSIATINLYTVPGYAKTDSRALARFLRTMPPNALLATDNNRVIKMLKHYGGPLPELKLQVDYRTEDMSPERVVANMRRLPANAGDEIWLIEYRSWEADPNHLLRAELDRDSKPLAVHTWPGVTVRRYRPTWIGGSAWREARPSLVPVNQS
;
A
#
# COMPACT_ATOMS: atom_id res chain seq x y z
N MET A 1 -15.11 7.26 6.64
CA MET A 1 -15.70 8.47 7.26
C MET A 1 -16.95 8.16 8.06
N ALA A 2 -17.99 7.55 7.48
CA ALA A 2 -19.21 7.16 8.21
C ALA A 2 -18.96 6.51 9.59
N LEU A 3 -17.90 5.71 9.71
CA LEU A 3 -17.49 5.12 10.98
C LEU A 3 -16.95 6.09 12.03
N LEU A 4 -16.11 7.05 11.63
CA LEU A 4 -15.70 8.15 12.52
C LEU A 4 -16.94 8.91 12.98
N MET A 5 -17.88 9.17 12.06
CA MET A 5 -19.10 9.91 12.33
C MET A 5 -19.97 9.17 13.34
N LEU A 6 -20.17 7.86 13.16
CA LEU A 6 -20.99 7.04 14.04
C LEU A 6 -20.36 6.88 15.43
N SER A 7 -19.03 6.66 15.49
CA SER A 7 -18.30 6.56 16.76
C SER A 7 -18.26 7.89 17.53
N PHE A 8 -18.04 9.03 16.87
CA PHE A 8 -18.09 10.35 17.52
C PHE A 8 -19.53 10.75 17.91
N GLY A 9 -20.53 10.31 17.15
CA GLY A 9 -21.93 10.57 17.45
C GLY A 9 -22.43 9.82 18.67
N LEU A 10 -22.10 8.52 18.76
CA LEU A 10 -22.32 7.77 19.98
C LEU A 10 -21.57 8.40 21.16
N PHE A 11 -20.33 8.87 20.98
CA PHE A 11 -19.57 9.54 22.04
C PHE A 11 -20.29 10.78 22.59
N LEU A 12 -20.76 11.67 21.70
CA LEU A 12 -21.48 12.88 22.11
C LEU A 12 -22.82 12.55 22.76
N LEU A 13 -23.57 11.58 22.23
CA LEU A 13 -24.86 11.16 22.80
C LEU A 13 -24.72 10.47 24.17
N ILE A 14 -23.67 9.68 24.38
CA ILE A 14 -23.44 8.94 25.63
C ILE A 14 -22.88 9.85 26.72
N LYS A 15 -21.96 10.76 26.37
CA LYS A 15 -21.26 11.60 27.34
C LYS A 15 -22.06 12.86 27.70
N ASP A 16 -22.76 13.44 26.74
CA ASP A 16 -23.58 14.65 26.94
C ASP A 16 -25.06 14.21 27.05
N ARG A 17 -25.50 13.84 28.26
CA ARG A 17 -26.90 13.41 28.52
C ARG A 17 -27.95 14.48 28.16
N THR A 18 -27.51 15.70 27.92
CA THR A 18 -28.31 16.80 27.39
C THR A 18 -27.91 17.05 25.94
N ILE A 19 -28.84 16.90 25.01
CA ILE A 19 -28.61 17.23 23.60
C ILE A 19 -28.49 18.76 23.48
N THR A 20 -27.26 19.25 23.60
CA THR A 20 -26.95 20.68 23.48
C THR A 20 -27.10 21.14 22.01
N LYS A 21 -27.27 22.45 21.77
CA LYS A 21 -27.27 23.01 20.40
C LYS A 21 -26.02 22.60 19.60
N ARG A 22 -24.89 22.37 20.28
CA ARG A 22 -23.64 21.89 19.68
C ARG A 22 -23.75 20.44 19.19
N ALA A 23 -24.43 19.56 19.93
CA ALA A 23 -24.71 18.20 19.50
C ALA A 23 -25.61 18.17 18.25
N TRP A 24 -26.63 19.02 18.19
CA TRP A 24 -27.48 19.17 16.99
C TRP A 24 -26.71 19.75 15.80
N ALA A 25 -25.90 20.79 16.00
CA ALA A 25 -25.06 21.34 14.95
C ALA A 25 -24.08 20.30 14.42
N TRP A 26 -23.43 19.54 15.31
CA TRP A 26 -22.58 18.43 14.93
C TRP A 26 -23.36 17.34 14.16
N GLY A 27 -24.52 16.91 14.65
CA GLY A 27 -25.38 15.94 13.96
C GLY A 27 -25.78 16.40 12.56
N LEU A 28 -26.14 17.68 12.41
CA LEU A 28 -26.44 18.28 11.11
C LEU A 28 -25.22 18.24 10.18
N THR A 29 -24.01 18.56 10.68
CA THR A 29 -22.79 18.43 9.85
C THR A 29 -22.55 16.99 9.40
N GLN A 30 -22.90 15.99 10.22
CA GLN A 30 -22.76 14.58 9.83
C GLN A 30 -23.80 14.18 8.79
N ILE A 31 -25.04 14.65 8.90
CA ILE A 31 -26.09 14.42 7.90
C ILE A 31 -25.66 15.03 6.57
N VAL A 32 -25.24 16.29 6.57
CA VAL A 32 -24.76 16.99 5.36
C VAL A 32 -23.58 16.24 4.75
N ALA A 33 -22.59 15.86 5.55
CA ALA A 33 -21.45 15.11 5.05
C ALA A 33 -21.86 13.72 4.51
N SER A 34 -22.79 13.03 5.16
CA SER A 34 -23.32 11.74 4.68
C SER A 34 -24.07 11.90 3.36
N LEU A 35 -24.87 12.95 3.20
CA LEU A 35 -25.56 13.27 1.95
C LEU A 35 -24.55 13.59 0.83
N ILE A 36 -23.51 14.38 1.10
CA ILE A 36 -22.43 14.66 0.15
C ILE A 36 -21.70 13.37 -0.27
N PHE A 37 -21.48 12.46 0.68
CA PHE A 37 -20.84 11.17 0.40
C PHE A 37 -21.76 10.08 -0.15
N SER A 38 -23.08 10.30 -0.16
CA SER A 38 -24.07 9.30 -0.58
C SER A 38 -23.88 8.86 -2.03
N TYR A 39 -23.53 9.79 -2.93
CA TYR A 39 -23.20 9.47 -4.32
C TYR A 39 -22.05 8.45 -4.41
N TRP A 40 -20.98 8.66 -3.66
CA TRP A 40 -19.84 7.74 -3.64
C TRP A 40 -20.20 6.40 -2.99
N MET A 41 -21.07 6.39 -1.98
CA MET A 41 -21.58 5.14 -1.40
C MET A 41 -22.40 4.34 -2.42
N LEU A 42 -23.33 4.99 -3.13
CA LEU A 42 -24.12 4.37 -4.19
C LEU A 42 -23.24 3.86 -5.34
N LEU A 43 -22.28 4.67 -5.79
CA LEU A 43 -21.31 4.26 -6.81
C LEU A 43 -20.48 3.06 -6.35
N THR A 44 -20.06 3.05 -5.08
CA THR A 44 -19.33 1.92 -4.50
C THR A 44 -20.22 0.68 -4.54
N ILE A 45 -21.46 0.75 -4.07
CA ILE A 45 -22.41 -0.37 -4.07
C ILE A 45 -22.57 -0.95 -5.48
N HIS A 46 -22.74 -0.10 -6.50
CA HIS A 46 -22.84 -0.54 -7.90
C HIS A 46 -21.54 -1.12 -8.48
N THR A 47 -20.38 -0.85 -7.87
CA THR A 47 -19.08 -1.36 -8.33
C THR A 47 -18.53 -2.51 -7.48
N LEU A 48 -19.20 -2.87 -6.38
CA LEU A 48 -18.82 -3.97 -5.47
C LEU A 48 -18.90 -5.37 -6.11
N GLU A 49 -19.63 -5.51 -7.22
CA GLU A 49 -19.71 -6.78 -7.97
C GLU A 49 -18.34 -7.18 -8.54
N ASN A 50 -17.45 -6.21 -8.79
CA ASN A 50 -16.12 -6.48 -9.28
C ASN A 50 -15.14 -6.77 -8.12
N PRO A 51 -14.36 -7.87 -8.17
CA PRO A 51 -13.39 -8.19 -7.14
C PRO A 51 -12.35 -7.06 -6.97
N ALA A 52 -12.37 -6.44 -5.79
CA ALA A 52 -11.52 -5.30 -5.47
C ALA A 52 -10.35 -5.73 -4.57
N GLY A 53 -9.24 -6.11 -5.22
CA GLY A 53 -7.98 -6.49 -4.56
C GLY A 53 -7.58 -7.92 -4.87
N ASN A 54 -6.58 -8.44 -4.16
CA ASN A 54 -6.16 -9.85 -4.23
C ASN A 54 -6.42 -10.45 -2.84
N ALA A 55 -6.93 -11.69 -2.79
CA ALA A 55 -7.14 -12.41 -1.54
C ALA A 55 -5.80 -12.53 -0.79
N LYS A 56 -5.78 -12.08 0.46
CA LYS A 56 -4.60 -12.21 1.33
C LYS A 56 -4.88 -13.31 2.37
N PRO A 57 -4.16 -14.43 2.39
CA PRO A 57 -4.31 -15.41 3.46
C PRO A 57 -3.94 -14.81 4.82
N GLY A 58 -4.41 -15.45 5.91
CA GLY A 58 -3.98 -15.10 7.27
C GLY A 58 -4.62 -13.84 7.84
N PHE A 59 -5.96 -13.81 7.93
CA PHE A 59 -6.70 -12.65 8.47
C PHE A 59 -6.26 -12.21 9.88
N LEU A 60 -5.79 -13.15 10.70
CA LEU A 60 -5.24 -12.88 12.04
C LEU A 60 -4.05 -11.91 12.01
N PHE A 61 -3.29 -11.90 10.92
CA PHE A 61 -2.13 -11.02 10.75
C PHE A 61 -2.48 -9.66 10.14
N TRP A 62 -3.70 -9.44 9.65
CA TRP A 62 -4.09 -8.16 9.04
C TRP A 62 -4.07 -7.01 10.04
N VAL A 63 -4.50 -7.25 11.28
CA VAL A 63 -4.54 -6.23 12.33
C VAL A 63 -3.13 -5.82 12.77
N PRO A 64 -2.23 -6.75 13.18
CA PRO A 64 -0.83 -6.38 13.45
C PRO A 64 -0.14 -5.73 12.25
N TYR A 65 -0.39 -6.22 11.03
CA TYR A 65 0.17 -5.66 9.81
C TYR A 65 -0.29 -4.22 9.56
N ALA A 66 -1.56 -3.89 9.82
CA ALA A 66 -2.06 -2.53 9.65
C ALA A 66 -1.34 -1.54 10.57
N TYR A 67 -1.19 -1.88 11.85
CA TYR A 67 -0.48 -1.01 12.81
C TYR A 67 1.02 -0.94 12.51
N TYR A 68 1.64 -2.05 12.10
CA TYR A 68 3.02 -2.04 11.61
C TYR A 68 3.19 -1.05 10.46
N SER A 69 2.33 -1.13 9.43
CA SER A 69 2.39 -0.24 8.28
C SER A 69 2.09 1.22 8.62
N PHE A 70 1.29 1.50 9.65
CA PHE A 70 1.09 2.86 10.13
C PHE A 70 2.34 3.46 10.76
N VAL A 71 3.12 2.67 11.47
CA VAL A 71 4.32 3.14 12.14
C VAL A 71 5.51 3.18 11.17
N ALA A 72 5.84 2.06 10.55
CA ALA A 72 7.05 1.91 9.73
C ALA A 72 6.84 2.17 8.23
N GLY A 73 5.60 2.24 7.76
CA GLY A 73 5.30 2.25 6.33
C GLY A 73 5.66 0.91 5.67
N PHE A 74 6.12 1.00 4.42
CA PHE A 74 6.56 -0.16 3.61
C PHE A 74 8.07 -0.18 3.38
N SER A 75 8.83 0.64 4.12
CA SER A 75 10.28 0.86 3.92
C SER A 75 11.14 0.25 5.03
N PHE A 76 10.52 -0.57 5.87
CA PHE A 76 11.16 -1.30 6.96
C PHE A 76 10.75 -2.78 6.87
N GLY A 77 11.68 -3.70 7.14
CA GLY A 77 11.44 -5.14 6.93
C GLY A 77 11.50 -5.53 5.45
N PRO A 78 10.96 -6.68 5.03
CA PRO A 78 11.08 -7.12 3.64
C PRO A 78 10.28 -6.20 2.70
N SER A 79 10.88 -5.84 1.56
CA SER A 79 10.22 -5.08 0.51
C SER A 79 9.07 -5.87 -0.13
N THR A 80 8.13 -5.18 -0.76
CA THR A 80 7.03 -5.84 -1.49
C THR A 80 7.54 -6.71 -2.64
N GLN A 81 8.67 -6.33 -3.23
CA GLN A 81 9.30 -7.09 -4.31
C GLN A 81 9.92 -8.37 -3.76
N GLU A 82 10.68 -8.31 -2.67
CA GLU A 82 11.26 -9.50 -2.02
C GLU A 82 10.19 -10.50 -1.59
N LEU A 83 9.11 -10.02 -0.97
CA LEU A 83 7.98 -10.87 -0.57
C LEU A 83 7.29 -11.52 -1.78
N ALA A 84 7.19 -10.80 -2.89
CA ALA A 84 6.55 -11.31 -4.09
C ALA A 84 7.43 -12.31 -4.85
N SER A 85 8.74 -12.11 -4.88
CA SER A 85 9.70 -13.03 -5.49
C SER A 85 10.08 -14.21 -4.58
N ALA A 86 9.61 -14.21 -3.34
CA ALA A 86 10.02 -15.16 -2.31
C ALA A 86 9.73 -16.62 -2.68
N GLY A 87 8.58 -16.90 -3.30
CA GLY A 87 8.12 -18.27 -3.57
C GLY A 87 8.22 -19.16 -2.33
N ARG A 88 8.99 -20.26 -2.43
CA ARG A 88 9.23 -21.19 -1.31
C ARG A 88 10.17 -20.65 -0.23
N ASN A 89 10.93 -19.58 -0.50
CA ASN A 89 11.89 -18.96 0.42
C ASN A 89 11.26 -17.90 1.33
N LEU A 90 9.93 -17.76 1.35
CA LEU A 90 9.21 -16.76 2.14
C LEU A 90 9.57 -16.82 3.63
N VAL A 91 9.68 -18.03 4.20
CA VAL A 91 10.03 -18.22 5.60
C VAL A 91 11.41 -17.63 5.91
N ASN A 92 12.40 -17.88 5.05
CA ASN A 92 13.75 -17.36 5.24
C ASN A 92 13.77 -15.83 5.19
N ILE A 93 13.09 -15.22 4.21
CA ILE A 93 12.98 -13.76 4.10
C ILE A 93 12.34 -13.17 5.36
N VAL A 94 11.24 -13.76 5.85
CA VAL A 94 10.59 -13.32 7.08
C VAL A 94 11.53 -13.43 8.29
N LEU A 95 12.27 -14.54 8.42
CA LEU A 95 13.21 -14.75 9.51
C LEU A 95 14.40 -13.78 9.47
N THR A 96 14.92 -13.46 8.28
CA THR A 96 15.99 -12.46 8.10
C THR A 96 15.58 -11.08 8.64
N HIS A 97 14.30 -10.72 8.52
CA HIS A 97 13.78 -9.45 9.02
C HIS A 97 13.06 -9.55 10.38
N ALA A 98 13.03 -10.72 11.00
CA ALA A 98 12.26 -10.94 12.22
C ALA A 98 12.73 -10.06 13.38
N ILE A 99 14.06 -9.91 13.58
CA ILE A 99 14.61 -9.13 14.69
C ILE A 99 14.24 -7.63 14.57
N PRO A 100 14.51 -6.93 13.45
CA PRO A 100 14.10 -5.53 13.30
C PRO A 100 12.58 -5.33 13.46
N VAL A 101 11.78 -6.21 12.87
CA VAL A 101 10.30 -6.15 12.96
C VAL A 101 9.84 -6.35 14.40
N LEU A 102 10.43 -7.32 15.12
CA LEU A 102 10.14 -7.58 16.52
C LEU A 102 10.52 -6.40 17.42
N LEU A 103 11.70 -5.80 17.21
CA LEU A 103 12.14 -4.61 17.95
C LEU A 103 11.18 -3.45 17.79
N LEU A 104 10.75 -3.17 16.55
CA LEU A 104 9.76 -2.15 16.27
C LEU A 104 8.41 -2.47 16.93
N ALA A 105 7.95 -3.72 16.83
CA ALA A 105 6.68 -4.15 17.41
C ALA A 105 6.68 -3.99 18.93
N VAL A 106 7.74 -4.48 19.60
CA VAL A 106 7.90 -4.37 21.06
C VAL A 106 7.95 -2.90 21.47
N ALA A 107 8.79 -2.08 20.84
CA ALA A 107 8.90 -0.66 21.14
C ALA A 107 7.56 0.08 21.00
N THR A 108 6.85 -0.18 19.91
CA THR A 108 5.54 0.41 19.65
C THR A 108 4.52 -0.02 20.71
N MET A 109 4.43 -1.32 21.00
CA MET A 109 3.48 -1.87 21.97
C MET A 109 3.76 -1.39 23.40
N THR A 110 5.04 -1.25 23.79
CA THR A 110 5.42 -0.68 25.08
C THR A 110 4.92 0.77 25.23
N LEU A 111 5.13 1.60 24.20
CA LEU A 111 4.65 2.99 24.23
C LEU A 111 3.13 3.10 24.21
N ILE A 112 2.43 2.25 23.43
CA ILE A 112 0.97 2.17 23.46
C ILE A 112 0.48 1.78 24.86
N ALA A 113 1.09 0.76 25.49
CA ALA A 113 0.71 0.32 26.83
C ALA A 113 0.87 1.46 27.86
N PHE A 114 1.94 2.25 27.79
CA PHE A 114 2.12 3.42 28.64
C PHE A 114 1.11 4.53 28.33
N GLY A 115 0.80 4.75 27.06
CA GLY A 115 -0.24 5.68 26.62
C GLY A 115 -1.61 5.31 27.18
N VAL A 116 -1.99 4.03 27.09
CA VAL A 116 -3.23 3.50 27.64
C VAL A 116 -3.24 3.62 29.16
N ALA A 117 -2.15 3.24 29.84
CA ALA A 117 -2.05 3.37 31.29
C ALA A 117 -2.18 4.83 31.76
N LYS A 118 -1.59 5.78 31.03
CA LYS A 118 -1.74 7.22 31.29
C LYS A 118 -3.18 7.68 31.06
N ALA A 119 -3.80 7.25 29.97
CA ALA A 119 -5.20 7.59 29.66
C ALA A 119 -6.17 7.05 30.73
N LEU A 120 -5.96 5.82 31.21
CA LEU A 120 -6.77 5.19 32.26
C LEU A 120 -6.60 5.84 33.64
N ARG A 121 -5.45 6.47 33.90
CA ARG A 121 -5.19 7.24 35.13
C ARG A 121 -5.70 8.68 35.04
N SER A 122 -6.17 9.13 33.88
CA SER A 122 -6.75 10.46 33.73
C SER A 122 -8.09 10.58 34.47
N ARG A 123 -8.51 11.81 34.76
CA ARG A 123 -9.78 12.08 35.46
C ARG A 123 -10.99 11.49 34.71
N ASP A 124 -10.88 11.33 33.39
CA ASP A 124 -11.93 10.79 32.55
C ASP A 124 -11.51 9.45 31.92
N LYS A 125 -11.78 8.35 32.64
CA LYS A 125 -11.49 6.98 32.18
C LYS A 125 -12.17 6.63 30.86
N SER A 126 -13.28 7.29 30.53
CA SER A 126 -13.98 7.05 29.27
C SER A 126 -13.10 7.41 28.07
N ALA A 127 -12.23 8.41 28.19
CA ALA A 127 -11.33 8.82 27.11
C ALA A 127 -10.40 7.69 26.64
N ALA A 128 -9.90 6.87 27.58
CA ALA A 128 -9.07 5.71 27.25
C ALA A 128 -9.86 4.65 26.45
N LEU A 129 -11.08 4.35 26.91
CA LEU A 129 -11.96 3.40 26.22
C LEU A 129 -12.28 3.89 24.80
N TRP A 130 -12.57 5.18 24.64
CA TRP A 130 -12.85 5.77 23.32
C TRP A 130 -11.65 5.75 22.38
N LEU A 131 -10.43 6.01 22.89
CA LEU A 131 -9.21 5.87 22.10
C LEU A 131 -9.00 4.43 21.63
N LEU A 132 -9.27 3.44 22.49
CA LEU A 132 -9.17 2.03 22.13
C LEU A 132 -10.22 1.59 21.11
N ILE A 133 -11.48 2.03 21.28
CA ILE A 133 -12.55 1.78 20.32
C ILE A 133 -12.22 2.43 18.97
N TRP A 134 -11.71 3.66 18.98
CA TRP A 134 -11.33 4.36 17.75
C TRP A 134 -10.10 3.72 17.07
N LEU A 135 -9.16 3.20 17.86
CA LEU A 135 -8.00 2.47 17.35
C LEU A 135 -8.43 1.17 16.67
N VAL A 136 -9.18 0.33 17.38
CA VAL A 136 -9.48 -1.07 16.99
C VAL A 136 -10.72 -1.20 16.12
N GLY A 137 -11.76 -0.39 16.37
CA GLY A 137 -13.08 -0.50 15.74
C GLY A 137 -13.04 -0.46 14.21
N PRO A 138 -12.41 0.56 13.57
CA PRO A 138 -12.34 0.63 12.12
C PRO A 138 -11.60 -0.55 11.49
N VAL A 139 -10.58 -1.09 12.17
CA VAL A 139 -9.85 -2.27 11.69
C VAL A 139 -10.73 -3.49 11.72
N LEU A 140 -11.40 -3.77 12.85
CA LEU A 140 -12.31 -4.90 12.97
C LEU A 140 -13.45 -4.83 11.95
N LEU A 141 -14.00 -3.65 11.72
CA LEU A 141 -15.07 -3.48 10.74
C LEU A 141 -14.60 -3.68 9.32
N SER A 142 -13.37 -3.27 8.97
CA SER A 142 -12.80 -3.57 7.65
C SER A 142 -12.52 -5.08 7.48
N VAL A 143 -12.16 -5.78 8.56
CA VAL A 143 -12.01 -7.24 8.55
C VAL A 143 -13.36 -7.90 8.32
N ILE A 144 -14.39 -7.52 9.08
CA ILE A 144 -15.77 -8.01 8.92
C ILE A 144 -16.29 -7.72 7.50
N ALA A 145 -16.07 -6.51 7.00
CA ALA A 145 -16.46 -6.12 5.64
C ALA A 145 -15.85 -7.04 4.57
N THR A 146 -14.65 -7.57 4.79
CA THR A 146 -14.01 -8.50 3.85
C THR A 146 -14.70 -9.87 3.81
N PHE A 147 -15.41 -10.27 4.87
CA PHE A 147 -16.16 -11.53 4.91
C PHE A 147 -17.57 -11.42 4.32
N ILE A 148 -18.12 -10.21 4.25
CA ILE A 148 -19.49 -9.96 3.75
C ILE A 148 -19.51 -9.28 2.37
N SER A 149 -18.35 -8.95 1.81
CA SER A 149 -18.23 -8.27 0.52
C SER A 149 -17.07 -8.83 -0.30
N ASN A 150 -17.04 -8.53 -1.60
CA ASN A 150 -15.92 -8.87 -2.50
C ASN A 150 -14.72 -7.92 -2.38
N VAL A 151 -14.69 -7.07 -1.35
CA VAL A 151 -13.60 -6.10 -1.10
C VAL A 151 -12.56 -6.73 -0.20
N GLN A 152 -11.33 -6.81 -0.70
CA GLN A 152 -10.22 -7.37 0.06
C GLN A 152 -9.62 -6.35 1.03
N PHE A 153 -9.15 -6.81 2.19
CA PHE A 153 -8.55 -5.95 3.20
C PHE A 153 -7.33 -5.17 2.67
N ASN A 154 -7.35 -3.85 2.85
CA ASN A 154 -6.22 -2.98 2.57
C ASN A 154 -6.01 -2.02 3.74
N VAL A 155 -4.77 -1.84 4.17
CA VAL A 155 -4.39 -0.95 5.28
C VAL A 155 -4.89 0.48 5.08
N ARG A 156 -4.99 0.95 3.83
CA ARG A 156 -5.51 2.30 3.52
C ARG A 156 -6.98 2.49 3.94
N TYR A 157 -7.77 1.42 3.99
CA TYR A 157 -9.19 1.49 4.39
C TYR A 157 -9.34 1.77 5.88
N VAL A 158 -8.31 1.46 6.66
CA VAL A 158 -8.30 1.60 8.12
C VAL A 158 -7.42 2.75 8.60
N ILE A 159 -6.95 3.62 7.69
CA ILE A 159 -6.10 4.80 8.01
C ILE A 159 -6.71 5.72 9.08
N ILE A 160 -8.02 5.65 9.25
CA ILE A 160 -8.79 6.34 10.26
C ILE A 160 -8.43 5.94 11.71
N SER A 161 -7.76 4.79 11.90
CA SER A 161 -7.18 4.32 13.16
C SER A 161 -5.79 4.92 13.43
N PHE A 162 -5.21 5.68 12.49
CA PHE A 162 -3.90 6.31 12.66
C PHE A 162 -3.88 7.42 13.72
N PRO A 163 -4.84 8.36 13.79
CA PRO A 163 -4.83 9.40 14.82
C PRO A 163 -4.83 8.88 16.28
N PRO A 164 -5.70 7.93 16.70
CA PRO A 164 -5.68 7.43 18.08
C PRO A 164 -4.38 6.67 18.39
N LEU A 165 -3.78 5.99 17.40
CA LEU A 165 -2.46 5.39 17.54
C LEU A 165 -1.40 6.46 17.89
N MET A 166 -1.35 7.55 17.14
CA MET A 166 -0.40 8.65 17.38
C MET A 166 -0.63 9.31 18.76
N ILE A 167 -1.89 9.50 19.16
CA ILE A 167 -2.22 10.04 20.49
C ILE A 167 -1.71 9.11 21.60
N LEU A 168 -1.91 7.80 21.49
CA LEU A 168 -1.44 6.83 22.47
C LEU A 168 0.09 6.77 22.54
N LEU A 169 0.77 6.79 21.39
CA LEU A 169 2.24 6.86 21.36
C LEU A 169 2.76 8.15 22.03
N ALA A 170 2.15 9.30 21.72
CA ALA A 170 2.50 10.58 22.33
C ALA A 170 2.25 10.58 23.85
N LEU A 171 1.12 10.02 24.30
CA LEU A 171 0.83 9.86 25.73
C LEU A 171 1.87 8.96 26.41
N GLY A 172 2.28 7.87 25.76
CA GLY A 172 3.32 6.97 26.22
C GLY A 172 4.66 7.67 26.40
N ILE A 173 5.12 8.40 25.38
CA ILE A 173 6.36 9.21 25.44
C ILE A 173 6.25 10.28 26.53
N ALA A 174 5.08 10.91 26.69
CA ALA A 174 4.85 11.93 27.70
C ALA A 174 4.71 11.38 29.14
N THR A 175 4.80 10.06 29.37
CA THR A 175 4.95 9.51 30.74
C THR A 175 6.38 9.54 31.23
N LEU A 176 7.34 9.79 30.34
CA LEU A 176 8.73 9.55 30.62
C LEU A 176 9.37 10.76 31.33
N PRO A 177 10.33 10.53 32.25
CA PRO A 177 10.89 11.56 33.11
C PRO A 177 11.97 12.40 32.40
N TRP A 178 11.62 13.04 31.28
CA TRP A 178 12.52 13.95 30.53
C TRP A 178 13.03 15.12 31.39
N SER A 179 12.30 15.49 32.45
CA SER A 179 12.64 16.60 33.35
C SER A 179 13.87 16.31 34.21
N SER A 180 14.21 15.05 34.49
CA SER A 180 15.43 14.68 35.22
C SER A 180 16.69 14.90 34.38
N LEU A 181 16.59 14.83 33.05
CA LEU A 181 17.67 15.17 32.11
C LEU A 181 17.84 16.68 31.89
N ARG A 182 16.78 17.47 32.14
CA ARG A 182 16.77 18.93 31.90
C ARG A 182 17.24 19.76 33.11
N ARG A 183 17.56 19.11 34.24
CA ARG A 183 17.85 19.76 35.53
C ARG A 183 19.35 19.97 35.79
N SER A 184 20.13 20.21 34.74
CA SER A 184 21.51 20.75 34.83
C SER A 184 21.55 22.27 34.79
N ARG A 185 20.60 22.95 35.46
CA ARG A 185 20.76 24.37 35.81
C ARG A 185 21.44 24.43 37.18
N PRO A 186 22.63 25.06 37.31
CA PRO A 186 23.42 25.04 38.54
C PRO A 186 22.77 25.68 39.78
N ASP A 187 21.74 26.52 39.61
CA ASP A 187 21.31 27.45 40.67
C ASP A 187 20.10 27.01 41.50
N ALA A 188 19.64 25.76 41.41
CA ALA A 188 18.57 25.26 42.27
C ALA A 188 19.14 24.37 43.38
N GLN A 189 19.74 25.02 44.37
CA GLN A 189 20.17 24.39 45.61
C GLN A 189 18.92 24.05 46.46
N ALA A 190 18.96 22.84 47.01
CA ALA A 190 18.15 22.32 48.12
C ALA A 190 16.79 21.63 47.81
N SER A 191 16.77 20.36 48.22
CA SER A 191 15.66 19.41 48.33
C SER A 191 15.21 18.73 47.02
N LEU A 192 15.64 17.48 46.86
CA LEU A 192 14.77 16.31 46.71
C LEU A 192 15.64 15.15 46.22
N ASP A 193 15.54 14.02 46.91
CA ASP A 193 16.24 12.78 46.60
C ASP A 193 16.25 12.47 45.10
N PRO A 194 17.34 11.90 44.56
CA PRO A 194 17.37 11.46 43.18
C PRO A 194 16.24 10.45 42.98
N VAL A 195 15.17 10.87 42.30
CA VAL A 195 14.11 9.98 41.86
C VAL A 195 14.75 9.00 40.89
N LYS A 196 15.15 7.84 41.40
CA LYS A 196 15.67 6.75 40.57
C LYS A 196 14.59 6.45 39.54
N PRO A 197 14.88 6.57 38.23
CA PRO A 197 13.93 6.22 37.20
C PRO A 197 13.49 4.78 37.45
N GLY A 198 12.23 4.57 37.83
CA GLY A 198 11.69 3.22 37.98
C GLY A 198 11.88 2.44 36.69
N THR A 199 12.01 1.12 36.76
CA THR A 199 12.26 0.24 35.59
C THR A 199 11.33 0.52 34.40
N ALA A 200 10.07 0.90 34.65
CA ALA A 200 9.12 1.34 33.63
C ALA A 200 9.60 2.56 32.82
N SER A 201 10.23 3.56 33.46
CA SER A 201 10.75 4.73 32.76
C SER A 201 11.95 4.42 31.86
N LEU A 202 12.83 3.50 32.28
CA LEU A 202 13.93 3.02 31.44
C LEU A 202 13.40 2.26 30.21
N ALA A 203 12.41 1.38 30.40
CA ALA A 203 11.79 0.64 29.30
C ALA A 203 11.13 1.57 28.27
N GLY A 204 10.45 2.63 28.71
CA GLY A 204 9.84 3.59 27.79
C GLY A 204 10.84 4.51 27.08
N MET A 205 11.94 4.88 27.74
CA MET A 205 13.05 5.59 27.08
C MET A 205 13.70 4.71 26.02
N ALA A 206 14.03 3.45 26.36
CA ALA A 206 14.57 2.48 25.41
C ALA A 206 13.62 2.25 24.23
N ALA A 207 12.33 2.07 24.48
CA ALA A 207 11.31 1.93 23.45
C ALA A 207 11.24 3.17 22.54
N THR A 208 11.35 4.38 23.10
CA THR A 208 11.38 5.62 22.30
C THR A 208 12.60 5.67 21.40
N VAL A 209 13.79 5.35 21.93
CA VAL A 209 15.05 5.31 21.16
C VAL A 209 14.98 4.28 20.04
N VAL A 210 14.53 3.05 20.35
CA VAL A 210 14.36 1.97 19.35
C VAL A 210 13.37 2.38 18.28
N LEU A 211 12.20 2.92 18.66
CA LEU A 211 11.20 3.39 17.70
C LEU A 211 11.79 4.47 16.77
N THR A 212 12.45 5.49 17.33
CA THR A 212 13.09 6.56 16.55
C THR A 212 14.17 6.02 15.61
N ALA A 213 14.99 5.08 16.07
CA ALA A 213 16.01 4.43 15.24
C ALA A 213 15.38 3.65 14.08
N CYS A 214 14.35 2.84 14.35
CA CYS A 214 13.64 2.09 13.31
C CYS A 214 12.98 3.03 12.28
N LEU A 215 12.34 4.12 12.71
CA LEU A 215 11.73 5.10 11.81
C LEU A 215 12.77 5.85 10.97
N SER A 216 13.93 6.15 11.56
CA SER A 216 15.05 6.77 10.85
C SER A 216 15.59 5.84 9.77
N ILE A 217 15.80 4.56 10.11
CA ILE A 217 16.22 3.52 9.16
C ILE A 217 15.17 3.36 8.06
N ALA A 218 13.89 3.28 8.40
CA ALA A 218 12.80 3.19 7.43
C ALA A 218 12.80 4.37 6.45
N THR A 219 13.08 5.57 6.95
CA THR A 219 13.18 6.78 6.13
C THR A 219 14.41 6.74 5.23
N ILE A 220 15.57 6.34 5.75
CA ILE A 220 16.80 6.18 4.95
C ILE A 220 16.54 5.17 3.82
N ASN A 221 16.03 3.99 4.17
CA ASN A 221 15.70 2.92 3.23
C ASN A 221 14.76 3.38 2.11
N LEU A 222 13.75 4.20 2.42
CA LEU A 222 12.82 4.75 1.43
C LEU A 222 13.53 5.55 0.33
N TYR A 223 14.63 6.24 0.65
CA TYR A 223 15.34 7.12 -0.27
C TYR A 223 16.63 6.51 -0.83
N THR A 224 17.24 5.53 -0.15
CA THR A 224 18.56 5.00 -0.53
C THR A 224 18.55 3.56 -1.03
N VAL A 225 17.53 2.76 -0.68
CA VAL A 225 17.49 1.33 -1.04
C VAL A 225 16.50 1.11 -2.19
N PRO A 226 16.96 0.66 -3.38
CA PRO A 226 16.13 0.53 -4.57
C PRO A 226 14.87 -0.34 -4.39
N GLY A 227 14.93 -1.36 -3.53
CA GLY A 227 13.81 -2.28 -3.28
C GLY A 227 12.59 -1.62 -2.62
N TYR A 228 12.76 -0.49 -1.92
CA TYR A 228 11.65 0.27 -1.32
C TYR A 228 11.24 1.49 -2.13
N ALA A 229 11.96 1.80 -3.20
CA ALA A 229 11.66 2.95 -4.03
C ALA A 229 10.28 2.77 -4.68
N LYS A 230 9.49 3.85 -4.65
CA LYS A 230 8.17 3.86 -5.30
C LYS A 230 8.35 3.76 -6.81
N THR A 231 7.43 3.08 -7.49
CA THR A 231 7.48 2.98 -8.95
C THR A 231 7.54 4.35 -9.61
N ASP A 232 8.54 4.59 -10.45
CA ASP A 232 8.69 5.85 -11.19
C ASP A 232 7.91 5.86 -12.50
N SER A 233 6.59 5.91 -12.39
CA SER A 233 5.69 5.99 -13.54
C SER A 233 5.79 7.33 -14.29
N ARG A 234 6.38 8.37 -13.69
CA ARG A 234 6.57 9.68 -14.31
C ARG A 234 7.73 9.67 -15.30
N ALA A 235 8.87 9.11 -14.89
CA ALA A 235 10.00 8.91 -15.79
C ALA A 235 9.60 7.98 -16.95
N LEU A 236 8.89 6.89 -16.65
CA LEU A 236 8.32 6.00 -17.67
C LEU A 236 7.45 6.76 -18.68
N ALA A 237 6.44 7.52 -18.21
CA ALA A 237 5.54 8.25 -19.09
C ALA A 237 6.26 9.27 -19.97
N ARG A 238 7.29 9.96 -19.44
CA ARG A 238 8.14 10.86 -20.23
C ARG A 238 8.99 10.11 -21.26
N PHE A 239 9.58 8.99 -20.87
CA PHE A 239 10.41 8.17 -21.75
C PHE A 239 9.60 7.61 -22.92
N LEU A 240 8.38 7.12 -22.67
CA LEU A 240 7.53 6.60 -23.73
C LEU A 240 7.14 7.65 -24.78
N ARG A 241 7.28 8.96 -24.51
CA ARG A 241 7.08 9.99 -25.56
C ARG A 241 8.12 9.92 -26.67
N THR A 242 9.25 9.25 -26.45
CA THR A 242 10.25 8.98 -27.49
C THR A 242 9.95 7.69 -28.25
N MET A 243 8.84 7.00 -27.93
CA MET A 243 8.42 5.80 -28.64
C MET A 243 7.96 6.16 -30.06
N PRO A 244 8.48 5.48 -31.10
CA PRO A 244 8.05 5.71 -32.48
C PRO A 244 6.53 5.48 -32.63
N PRO A 245 5.84 6.25 -33.51
CA PRO A 245 4.39 6.08 -33.72
C PRO A 245 3.98 4.68 -34.22
N ASN A 246 4.89 3.98 -34.90
CA ASN A 246 4.71 2.61 -35.38
C ASN A 246 5.21 1.55 -34.39
N ALA A 247 5.63 1.89 -33.18
CA ALA A 247 6.03 0.88 -32.20
C ALA A 247 4.81 0.32 -31.45
N LEU A 248 4.83 -0.99 -31.22
CA LEU A 248 3.82 -1.67 -30.43
C LEU A 248 4.15 -1.56 -28.94
N LEU A 249 3.16 -1.16 -28.14
CA LEU A 249 3.26 -1.19 -26.69
C LEU A 249 2.83 -2.57 -26.17
N ALA A 250 3.69 -3.22 -25.40
CA ALA A 250 3.35 -4.43 -24.66
C ALA A 250 3.50 -4.18 -23.15
N THR A 251 2.56 -4.64 -22.34
CA THR A 251 2.66 -4.57 -20.87
C THR A 251 2.35 -5.92 -20.24
N ASP A 252 3.20 -6.33 -19.31
CA ASP A 252 3.01 -7.53 -18.50
C ASP A 252 1.99 -7.32 -17.35
N ASN A 253 1.49 -6.09 -17.19
CA ASN A 253 0.47 -5.75 -16.22
C ASN A 253 -0.33 -4.50 -16.65
N ASN A 254 -1.61 -4.68 -16.94
CA ASN A 254 -2.53 -3.63 -17.39
C ASN A 254 -2.67 -2.46 -16.40
N ARG A 255 -2.34 -2.64 -15.11
CA ARG A 255 -2.36 -1.54 -14.13
C ARG A 255 -1.43 -0.38 -14.51
N VAL A 256 -0.37 -0.63 -15.28
CA VAL A 256 0.52 0.44 -15.76
C VAL A 256 -0.21 1.41 -16.71
N ILE A 257 -1.19 0.94 -17.48
CA ILE A 257 -1.94 1.76 -18.44
C ILE A 257 -2.68 2.90 -17.73
N LYS A 258 -3.29 2.63 -16.58
CA LYS A 258 -3.95 3.67 -15.76
C LYS A 258 -2.96 4.73 -15.28
N MET A 259 -1.74 4.34 -14.96
CA MET A 259 -0.69 5.27 -14.54
C MET A 259 -0.15 6.09 -15.71
N LEU A 260 0.04 5.48 -16.87
CA LEU A 260 0.43 6.18 -18.10
C LEU A 260 -0.63 7.23 -18.48
N LYS A 261 -1.92 6.87 -18.44
CA LYS A 261 -3.02 7.82 -18.66
C LYS A 261 -2.97 8.99 -17.68
N HIS A 262 -2.74 8.72 -16.39
CA HIS A 262 -2.67 9.76 -15.36
C HIS A 262 -1.49 10.72 -15.56
N TYR A 263 -0.32 10.22 -15.99
CA TYR A 263 0.89 11.03 -16.20
C TYR A 263 1.06 11.54 -17.63
N GLY A 264 0.08 11.32 -18.52
CA GLY A 264 0.13 11.78 -19.91
C GLY A 264 1.24 11.09 -20.72
N GLY A 265 1.41 9.79 -20.54
CA GLY A 265 2.21 8.92 -21.42
C GLY A 265 1.40 8.49 -22.65
N PRO A 266 2.06 8.23 -23.79
CA PRO A 266 1.37 7.78 -24.99
C PRO A 266 0.77 6.38 -24.79
N LEU A 267 -0.42 6.19 -25.36
CA LEU A 267 -1.17 4.94 -25.34
C LEU A 267 -1.63 4.64 -26.76
N PRO A 268 -0.87 3.83 -27.53
CA PRO A 268 -1.29 3.45 -28.87
C PRO A 268 -2.59 2.65 -28.83
N GLU A 269 -3.35 2.72 -29.93
CA GLU A 269 -4.59 1.96 -30.07
C GLU A 269 -4.31 0.46 -30.00
N LEU A 270 -3.40 -0.01 -30.86
CA LEU A 270 -2.87 -1.37 -30.82
C LEU A 270 -1.85 -1.50 -29.69
N LYS A 271 -2.13 -2.39 -28.74
CA LYS A 271 -1.25 -2.73 -27.62
C LYS A 271 -1.55 -4.13 -27.12
N LEU A 272 -0.52 -4.78 -26.58
CA LEU A 272 -0.65 -6.04 -25.85
C LEU A 272 -0.67 -5.72 -24.36
N GLN A 273 -1.66 -6.24 -23.63
CA GLN A 273 -1.76 -6.00 -22.20
C GLN A 273 -2.17 -7.27 -21.47
N VAL A 274 -1.39 -7.64 -20.47
CA VAL A 274 -1.70 -8.74 -19.57
C VAL A 274 -2.57 -8.24 -18.42
N ASP A 275 -3.67 -8.90 -18.16
CA ASP A 275 -4.54 -8.67 -17.00
C ASP A 275 -4.97 -10.01 -16.40
N TYR A 276 -4.46 -10.32 -15.21
CA TYR A 276 -4.78 -11.56 -14.49
C TYR A 276 -6.27 -11.68 -14.10
N ARG A 277 -7.06 -10.62 -14.25
CA ARG A 277 -8.49 -10.60 -13.93
C ARG A 277 -9.38 -11.01 -15.11
N THR A 278 -8.83 -11.08 -16.31
CA THR A 278 -9.58 -11.34 -17.53
C THR A 278 -8.91 -12.48 -18.27
N GLU A 279 -9.62 -13.60 -18.45
CA GLU A 279 -9.06 -14.81 -19.06
C GLU A 279 -8.48 -14.55 -20.46
N ASP A 280 -9.14 -13.71 -21.27
CA ASP A 280 -8.67 -13.31 -22.61
C ASP A 280 -7.38 -12.47 -22.59
N MET A 281 -7.03 -11.90 -21.44
CA MET A 281 -5.80 -11.13 -21.23
C MET A 281 -4.81 -11.86 -20.31
N SER A 282 -4.95 -13.19 -20.15
CA SER A 282 -3.95 -13.98 -19.43
C SER A 282 -2.58 -13.88 -20.13
N PRO A 283 -1.46 -14.05 -19.41
CA PRO A 283 -0.13 -14.07 -20.01
C PRO A 283 -0.02 -15.01 -21.23
N GLU A 284 -0.58 -16.22 -21.14
CA GLU A 284 -0.56 -17.24 -22.18
C GLU A 284 -1.36 -16.80 -23.41
N ARG A 285 -2.55 -16.22 -23.20
CA ARG A 285 -3.39 -15.71 -24.29
C ARG A 285 -2.75 -14.52 -24.98
N VAL A 286 -2.15 -13.60 -24.23
CA VAL A 286 -1.44 -12.44 -24.79
C VAL A 286 -0.24 -12.89 -25.60
N VAL A 287 0.54 -13.86 -25.11
CA VAL A 287 1.65 -14.47 -25.87
C VAL A 287 1.16 -15.16 -27.15
N ALA A 288 0.06 -15.91 -27.09
CA ALA A 288 -0.53 -16.53 -28.28
C ALA A 288 -1.02 -15.49 -29.30
N ASN A 289 -1.63 -14.40 -28.84
CA ASN A 289 -2.10 -13.30 -29.68
C ASN A 289 -0.95 -12.48 -30.27
N MET A 290 0.17 -12.35 -29.54
CA MET A 290 1.37 -11.67 -30.02
C MET A 290 1.89 -12.30 -31.33
N ARG A 291 1.84 -13.63 -31.47
CA ARG A 291 2.22 -14.32 -32.71
C ARG A 291 1.23 -14.14 -33.86
N ARG A 292 0.03 -13.62 -33.59
CA ARG A 292 -1.02 -13.38 -34.58
C ARG A 292 -1.14 -11.90 -34.95
N LEU A 293 -0.20 -11.08 -34.49
CA LEU A 293 -0.18 -9.66 -34.82
C LEU A 293 -0.08 -9.48 -36.34
N PRO A 294 -0.82 -8.52 -36.90
CA PRO A 294 -0.79 -8.27 -38.34
C PRO A 294 0.60 -7.76 -38.77
N ALA A 295 0.96 -7.96 -40.04
CA ALA A 295 2.28 -7.59 -40.56
C ALA A 295 2.61 -6.09 -40.44
N ASN A 296 1.60 -5.24 -40.21
CA ASN A 296 1.71 -3.81 -39.99
C ASN A 296 1.63 -3.40 -38.50
N ALA A 297 1.73 -4.35 -37.56
CA ALA A 297 1.63 -4.09 -36.12
C ALA A 297 2.77 -3.24 -35.54
N GLY A 298 3.77 -2.91 -36.36
CA GLY A 298 4.93 -2.09 -36.02
C GLY A 298 6.22 -2.77 -36.39
N ASP A 299 7.36 -2.11 -36.15
CA ASP A 299 8.70 -2.71 -36.34
C ASP A 299 9.43 -2.95 -35.01
N GLU A 300 8.93 -2.39 -33.91
CA GLU A 300 9.51 -2.53 -32.58
C GLU A 300 8.41 -2.84 -31.55
N ILE A 301 8.74 -3.71 -30.59
CA ILE A 301 7.92 -3.92 -29.39
C ILE A 301 8.61 -3.26 -28.21
N TRP A 302 7.87 -2.41 -27.52
CA TRP A 302 8.27 -1.80 -26.25
C TRP A 302 7.54 -2.53 -25.12
N LEU A 303 8.23 -3.49 -24.49
CA LEU A 303 7.73 -4.23 -23.36
C LEU A 303 7.95 -3.43 -22.07
N ILE A 304 6.87 -3.15 -21.36
CA ILE A 304 6.88 -2.61 -20.02
C ILE A 304 6.69 -3.74 -19.03
N GLU A 305 7.67 -3.91 -18.15
CA GLU A 305 7.62 -4.81 -17.00
C GLU A 305 7.27 -4.00 -15.75
N TYR A 306 6.03 -4.11 -15.27
CA TYR A 306 5.51 -3.41 -14.09
C TYR A 306 4.82 -4.37 -13.15
N ARG A 307 5.42 -4.61 -11.97
CA ARG A 307 4.89 -5.55 -10.97
C ARG A 307 4.50 -6.89 -11.60
N SER A 308 5.41 -7.45 -12.39
CA SER A 308 5.22 -8.71 -13.13
C SER A 308 4.69 -9.80 -12.21
N TRP A 309 5.17 -9.87 -10.97
CA TRP A 309 4.71 -10.81 -9.94
C TRP A 309 3.20 -10.80 -9.66
N GLU A 310 2.46 -9.74 -10.00
CA GLU A 310 1.00 -9.69 -9.86
C GLU A 310 0.25 -10.30 -11.04
N ALA A 311 0.80 -10.24 -12.25
CA ALA A 311 0.07 -10.50 -13.49
C ALA A 311 0.77 -11.47 -14.46
N ASP A 312 2.10 -11.42 -14.55
CA ASP A 312 2.95 -12.34 -15.30
C ASP A 312 4.16 -12.77 -14.43
N PRO A 313 3.94 -13.57 -13.36
CA PRO A 313 4.99 -13.91 -12.39
C PRO A 313 6.11 -14.77 -12.98
N ASN A 314 5.82 -15.49 -14.07
CA ASN A 314 6.79 -16.32 -14.79
C ASN A 314 7.46 -15.55 -15.94
N HIS A 315 7.16 -14.27 -16.12
CA HIS A 315 7.68 -13.42 -17.19
C HIS A 315 7.49 -14.04 -18.59
N LEU A 316 6.34 -14.69 -18.84
CA LEU A 316 6.04 -15.38 -20.10
C LEU A 316 6.13 -14.46 -21.30
N LEU A 317 5.65 -13.22 -21.17
CA LEU A 317 5.67 -12.25 -22.27
C LEU A 317 7.10 -11.86 -22.63
N ARG A 318 7.96 -11.65 -21.62
CA ARG A 318 9.39 -11.39 -21.82
C ARG A 318 10.11 -12.61 -22.39
N ALA A 319 9.87 -13.80 -21.83
CA ALA A 319 10.54 -15.03 -22.24
C ALA A 319 10.28 -15.34 -23.72
N GLU A 320 9.06 -15.08 -24.19
CA GLU A 320 8.70 -15.23 -25.60
C GLU A 320 9.49 -14.25 -26.50
N LEU A 321 9.62 -12.98 -26.11
CA LEU A 321 10.38 -11.98 -26.87
C LEU A 321 11.89 -12.26 -26.86
N ASP A 322 12.42 -12.68 -25.71
CA ASP A 322 13.83 -13.05 -25.51
C ASP A 322 14.20 -14.32 -26.32
N ARG A 323 13.24 -15.20 -26.62
CA ARG A 323 13.47 -16.40 -27.45
C ARG A 323 13.80 -16.05 -28.91
N ASP A 324 13.08 -15.08 -29.46
CA ASP A 324 13.15 -14.76 -30.90
C ASP A 324 14.06 -13.56 -31.20
N SER A 325 14.39 -12.74 -30.19
CA SER A 325 15.25 -11.56 -30.37
C SER A 325 15.96 -11.14 -29.08
N LYS A 326 17.16 -10.57 -29.21
CA LYS A 326 17.82 -9.87 -28.10
C LYS A 326 17.21 -8.47 -27.94
N PRO A 327 17.08 -7.95 -26.70
CA PRO A 327 16.61 -6.58 -26.50
C PRO A 327 17.60 -5.59 -27.11
N LEU A 328 17.10 -4.66 -27.92
CA LEU A 328 17.84 -3.54 -28.49
C LEU A 328 18.33 -2.58 -27.41
N ALA A 329 17.50 -2.36 -26.39
CA ALA A 329 17.81 -1.52 -25.25
C ALA A 329 16.98 -1.94 -24.03
N VAL A 330 17.54 -1.72 -22.85
CA VAL A 330 16.87 -1.92 -21.56
C VAL A 330 17.00 -0.64 -20.75
N HIS A 331 15.87 -0.09 -20.33
CA HIS A 331 15.81 1.08 -19.46
C HIS A 331 15.11 0.71 -18.17
N THR A 332 15.78 0.91 -17.04
CA THR A 332 15.27 0.54 -15.72
C THR A 332 15.14 1.76 -14.85
N TRP A 333 13.98 1.88 -14.20
CA TRP A 333 13.71 2.83 -13.13
C TRP A 333 13.23 2.05 -11.89
N PRO A 334 13.13 2.70 -10.72
CA PRO A 334 12.46 2.11 -9.57
C PRO A 334 11.13 1.46 -9.94
N GLY A 335 11.02 0.15 -9.72
CA GLY A 335 9.78 -0.63 -9.88
C GLY A 335 9.21 -0.78 -11.29
N VAL A 336 9.94 -0.36 -12.34
CA VAL A 336 9.53 -0.57 -13.73
C VAL A 336 10.73 -0.70 -14.67
N THR A 337 10.65 -1.63 -15.62
CA THR A 337 11.65 -1.79 -16.68
C THR A 337 10.98 -1.69 -18.04
N VAL A 338 11.65 -1.07 -19.00
CA VAL A 338 11.24 -1.07 -20.41
C VAL A 338 12.30 -1.76 -21.24
N ARG A 339 11.89 -2.76 -22.00
CA ARG A 339 12.74 -3.48 -22.95
C ARG A 339 12.24 -3.23 -24.36
N ARG A 340 13.17 -2.91 -25.25
CA ARG A 340 12.88 -2.69 -26.67
C ARG A 340 13.31 -3.91 -27.46
N TYR A 341 12.42 -4.43 -28.28
CA TYR A 341 12.65 -5.60 -29.13
C TYR A 341 12.36 -5.26 -30.58
N ARG A 342 13.03 -5.98 -31.48
CA ARG A 342 12.71 -6.03 -32.91
C ARG A 342 12.67 -7.51 -33.31
N PRO A 343 11.54 -8.19 -33.08
CA PRO A 343 11.40 -9.59 -33.40
C PRO A 343 11.45 -9.81 -34.91
N THR A 344 12.09 -10.89 -35.35
CA THR A 344 12.28 -11.21 -36.78
C THR A 344 10.98 -11.56 -37.51
N TRP A 345 9.95 -11.98 -36.77
CA TRP A 345 8.63 -12.32 -37.31
C TRP A 345 7.73 -11.08 -37.53
N ILE A 346 8.09 -9.93 -36.95
CA ILE A 346 7.40 -8.67 -37.19
C ILE A 346 8.01 -8.03 -38.45
N GLY A 347 7.20 -7.86 -39.49
CA GLY A 347 7.63 -7.26 -40.77
C GLY A 347 8.39 -8.21 -41.72
N GLY A 348 8.68 -9.45 -41.32
CA GLY A 348 9.34 -10.45 -42.16
C GLY A 348 8.44 -10.97 -43.29
N SER A 349 8.97 -11.06 -44.52
CA SER A 349 8.29 -11.60 -45.71
C SER A 349 7.75 -13.02 -45.51
N ALA A 350 8.38 -13.83 -44.65
CA ALA A 350 7.99 -15.22 -44.38
C ALA A 350 6.61 -15.37 -43.69
N TRP A 351 6.11 -14.34 -43.00
CA TRP A 351 4.79 -14.39 -42.35
C TRP A 351 3.64 -13.99 -43.27
N ARG A 352 3.91 -13.49 -44.49
CA ARG A 352 2.84 -13.10 -45.43
C ARG A 352 2.13 -14.30 -46.06
N GLU A 353 2.77 -15.47 -46.09
CA GLU A 353 2.27 -16.65 -46.81
C GLU A 353 1.45 -17.62 -45.94
N ALA A 354 1.50 -17.50 -44.61
CA ALA A 354 0.77 -18.38 -43.70
C ALA A 354 -0.53 -17.73 -43.20
N ARG A 355 -1.58 -17.71 -44.03
CA ARG A 355 -2.96 -17.49 -43.56
C ARG A 355 -3.77 -18.78 -43.61
N PRO A 356 -4.37 -19.22 -42.49
CA PRO A 356 -5.73 -19.69 -42.47
C PRO A 356 -6.65 -18.49 -42.25
N SER A 357 -7.68 -18.36 -43.06
CA SER A 357 -8.75 -17.36 -42.96
C SER A 357 -9.26 -17.20 -41.52
N LEU A 358 -9.00 -16.04 -40.90
CA LEU A 358 -9.61 -15.69 -39.62
C LEU A 358 -11.04 -15.19 -39.87
N VAL A 359 -11.99 -15.87 -39.25
CA VAL A 359 -13.41 -15.55 -39.18
C VAL A 359 -13.58 -14.18 -38.48
N PRO A 360 -14.47 -13.29 -38.97
CA PRO A 360 -14.75 -12.03 -38.30
C PRO A 360 -15.35 -12.30 -36.91
N VAL A 361 -14.71 -11.80 -35.87
CA VAL A 361 -15.30 -11.73 -34.53
C VAL A 361 -16.36 -10.64 -34.58
N ASN A 362 -17.62 -11.06 -34.52
CA ASN A 362 -18.76 -10.16 -34.41
C ASN A 362 -18.57 -9.22 -33.21
N GLN A 363 -18.79 -7.94 -33.47
CA GLN A 363 -18.98 -6.93 -32.45
C GLN A 363 -20.29 -7.21 -31.72
N SER A 364 -20.22 -7.40 -30.40
CA SER A 364 -21.35 -7.26 -29.48
C SER A 364 -20.85 -6.64 -28.19
#